data_AF-A0A258BJ68-F1
#
_entry.id   AF-A0A258BJ68-F1
#
_cell.length_a   1.000
_cell.length_b   1.000
_cell.length_c   1.000
_cell.angle_alpha   90.00
_cell.angle_beta   90.00
_cell.angle_gamma   90.00
#
_symmetry.space_group_name_H-M   'P 1'
#
loop_
_entity.id
_entity.type
_entity.pdbx_description
1 polymer ?
#
loop_
_entity_poly.entity_id
_entity_poly.type
_entity_poly.pdbx_seq_one_letter_code
_entity_poly.pdbx_strand_id
1 'polypeptide(L)'
;MAEPGVNDFIMPEWQMLETSDPKSGKWTHYPHFLKPDDVFKWATPGRAYAAQIVQGPDKRFYLYAPVMQQGSTNKDGFAIGVAVSDSPTGPWVDAHPSGPVISQSYPVANDIQNIDPTVLIDDDQRVYLYWGTFGRLKGVELEKDMVTFKGKPVDVNTLTGFFEAPWIFKRKGTYYMAYAGNKAGPDSECTEAVYYACIAYGTAKSPLGPWTYRGVMLDPVSSTTSHPGIVEYKGEWYIAYHNADAKNGGHFRRSVAVDKVTWDDTVSPPAIELVETTKAPPPAPVPTRNLAPAARIVASNSPVPVQYWIRALNDGKVREAPLPPDTWGTWSPNNPKQQWVVYQWEQGLKFNGSRIYFWGDQPAGSGIGVAPPKAWHLEYWSDSDRKWTPIAAQYPTATLNTFNDVAFETVTTRCLRAVFEASTDGKTYAAVAAQEWEALYPKPVLVEAADTNIPASATCAPSE
;
A
#
# COMPACT_ATOMS: atom_id res chain seq x y z
N MET A 1 10.32 1.23 16.56
CA MET A 1 9.10 1.17 15.72
C MET A 1 8.18 2.30 16.16
N ALA A 2 7.28 2.74 15.29
CA ALA A 2 6.25 3.72 15.65
C ALA A 2 5.30 3.16 16.73
N GLU A 3 4.89 4.03 17.66
CA GLU A 3 3.79 3.74 18.59
C GLU A 3 2.48 3.53 17.79
N PRO A 4 1.49 2.79 18.34
CA PRO A 4 0.16 2.72 17.73
C PRO A 4 -0.41 4.12 17.46
N GLY A 5 -1.07 4.29 16.31
CA GLY A 5 -1.68 5.57 15.91
C GLY A 5 -0.72 6.62 15.34
N VAL A 6 0.59 6.38 15.35
CA VAL A 6 1.58 7.32 14.83
C VAL A 6 1.90 7.03 13.36
N ASN A 7 1.59 7.99 12.49
CA ASN A 7 1.91 7.94 11.07
C ASN A 7 3.31 8.50 10.78
N ASP A 8 4.35 7.80 11.24
CA ASP A 8 5.76 8.13 10.97
C ASP A 8 6.61 6.86 10.80
N PHE A 9 7.60 6.93 9.91
CA PHE A 9 8.59 5.87 9.71
C PHE A 9 9.71 6.00 10.74
N ILE A 10 9.47 5.45 11.94
CA ILE A 10 10.47 5.35 13.02
C ILE A 10 11.28 4.06 12.86
N MET A 11 12.40 4.17 12.12
CA MET A 11 13.24 3.05 11.68
C MET A 11 14.68 3.25 12.20
N PRO A 12 14.98 2.89 13.46
CA PRO A 12 16.27 3.21 14.06
C PRO A 12 17.44 2.35 13.54
N GLU A 13 17.14 1.20 12.95
CA GLU A 13 18.14 0.19 12.58
C GLU A 13 17.59 -0.72 11.47
N TRP A 14 18.51 -1.40 10.78
CA TRP A 14 18.22 -2.59 10.01
C TRP A 14 18.34 -3.83 10.88
N GLN A 15 17.55 -4.85 10.56
CA GLN A 15 17.58 -6.18 11.18
C GLN A 15 17.76 -7.23 10.09
N MET A 16 18.22 -8.42 10.46
CA MET A 16 18.46 -9.50 9.50
C MET A 16 17.73 -10.78 9.90
N LEU A 17 17.13 -11.44 8.92
CA LEU A 17 16.55 -12.78 9.02
C LEU A 17 17.36 -13.73 8.14
N GLU A 18 17.76 -14.86 8.69
CA GLU A 18 18.52 -15.90 7.98
C GLU A 18 17.76 -17.23 8.00
N THR A 19 17.76 -17.93 6.86
CA THR A 19 17.30 -19.32 6.80
C THR A 19 18.07 -20.09 5.73
N SER A 20 18.09 -21.42 5.87
CA SER A 20 18.52 -22.33 4.81
C SER A 20 17.36 -23.08 4.15
N ASP A 21 16.14 -22.89 4.66
CA ASP A 21 14.90 -23.47 4.15
C ASP A 21 13.73 -22.49 4.37
N PRO A 22 13.44 -21.61 3.39
CA PRO A 22 12.34 -20.65 3.47
C PRO A 22 10.98 -21.28 3.76
N LYS A 23 10.76 -22.55 3.35
CA LYS A 23 9.48 -23.25 3.53
C LYS A 23 9.25 -23.73 4.96
N SER A 24 10.32 -23.84 5.76
CA SER A 24 10.24 -24.39 7.12
C SER A 24 9.52 -23.47 8.11
N GLY A 25 9.37 -22.18 7.79
CA GLY A 25 8.93 -21.15 8.73
C GLY A 25 9.94 -20.84 9.84
N LYS A 26 11.15 -21.44 9.79
CA LYS A 26 12.20 -21.24 10.79
C LYS A 26 13.25 -20.29 10.24
N TRP A 27 13.46 -19.21 10.99
CA TRP A 27 14.41 -18.15 10.67
C TRP A 27 15.21 -17.81 11.91
N THR A 28 16.52 -17.63 11.74
CA THR A 28 17.35 -16.99 12.75
C THR A 28 17.18 -15.48 12.62
N HIS A 29 16.75 -14.84 13.70
CA HIS A 29 16.59 -13.39 13.75
C HIS A 29 17.81 -12.76 14.43
N TYR A 30 18.45 -11.85 13.71
CA TYR A 30 19.53 -11.00 14.20
C TYR A 30 18.96 -9.60 14.44
N PRO A 31 18.47 -9.30 15.65
CA PRO A 31 18.10 -7.94 16.00
C PRO A 31 19.36 -7.05 16.05
N HIS A 32 19.20 -5.74 15.86
CA HIS A 32 20.31 -4.78 15.92
C HIS A 32 21.44 -5.06 14.92
N PHE A 33 21.10 -5.56 13.72
CA PHE A 33 22.09 -5.91 12.69
C PHE A 33 22.98 -4.73 12.31
N LEU A 34 22.39 -3.55 12.05
CA LEU A 34 23.15 -2.35 11.71
C LEU A 34 22.34 -1.08 11.95
N LYS A 35 22.96 -0.03 12.49
CA LYS A 35 22.38 1.33 12.53
C LYS A 35 23.04 2.22 11.48
N PRO A 36 22.28 3.14 10.85
CA PRO A 36 22.84 4.08 9.86
C PRO A 36 24.05 4.86 10.36
N ASP A 37 23.95 5.44 11.56
CA ASP A 37 24.97 6.33 12.15
C ASP A 37 26.17 5.59 12.76
N ASP A 38 26.04 4.28 12.99
CA ASP A 38 27.18 3.44 13.36
C ASP A 38 28.18 3.32 12.21
N VAL A 39 27.69 3.30 10.96
CA VAL A 39 28.52 3.15 9.75
C VAL A 39 28.73 4.46 8.99
N PHE A 40 27.68 5.22 8.71
CA PHE A 40 27.73 6.48 7.95
C PHE A 40 27.82 7.68 8.91
N LYS A 41 29.02 8.18 9.18
CA LYS A 41 29.22 9.29 10.14
C LYS A 41 28.61 10.62 9.70
N TRP A 42 28.23 10.73 8.44
CA TRP A 42 27.54 11.89 7.86
C TRP A 42 26.01 11.75 7.87
N ALA A 43 25.46 10.61 8.30
CA ALA A 43 24.02 10.38 8.34
C ALA A 43 23.37 10.95 9.61
N THR A 44 22.13 11.41 9.50
CA THR A 44 21.28 11.70 10.66
C THR A 44 20.89 10.38 11.35
N PRO A 45 21.04 10.28 12.68
CA PRO A 45 20.67 9.08 13.42
C PRO A 45 19.19 8.68 13.27
N GLY A 46 18.94 7.37 13.34
CA GLY A 46 17.58 6.82 13.54
C GLY A 46 16.68 6.73 12.30
N ARG A 47 17.25 6.75 11.09
CA ARG A 47 16.52 6.76 9.80
C ARG A 47 17.06 5.70 8.83
N ALA A 48 16.86 4.42 9.16
CA ALA A 48 17.25 3.24 8.38
C ALA A 48 16.19 2.86 7.33
N TYR A 49 16.20 3.52 6.17
CA TYR A 49 15.26 3.26 5.06
C TYR A 49 15.69 2.04 4.20
N ALA A 50 14.99 1.75 3.10
CA ALA A 50 15.10 0.51 2.32
C ALA A 50 16.52 0.28 1.77
N ALA A 51 17.27 -0.67 2.35
CA ALA A 51 18.62 -1.00 1.94
C ALA A 51 18.70 -2.32 1.16
N GLN A 52 19.68 -2.45 0.27
CA GLN A 52 20.00 -3.72 -0.40
C GLN A 52 21.45 -4.13 -0.13
N ILE A 53 21.65 -5.41 0.19
CA ILE A 53 22.97 -6.05 0.22
C ILE A 53 23.20 -6.81 -1.09
N VAL A 54 24.38 -6.64 -1.69
CA VAL A 54 24.84 -7.40 -2.85
C VAL A 54 26.31 -7.80 -2.68
N GLN A 55 26.71 -8.96 -3.21
CA GLN A 55 28.13 -9.33 -3.27
C GLN A 55 28.77 -8.74 -4.53
N GLY A 56 29.81 -7.92 -4.37
CA GLY A 56 30.51 -7.25 -5.45
C GLY A 56 31.45 -8.17 -6.24
N PRO A 57 32.03 -7.68 -7.36
CA PRO A 57 32.99 -8.44 -8.17
C PRO A 57 34.22 -8.92 -7.41
N ASP A 58 34.62 -8.19 -6.37
CA ASP A 58 35.75 -8.50 -5.48
C ASP A 58 35.41 -9.49 -4.35
N LYS A 59 34.20 -10.05 -4.36
CA LYS A 59 33.66 -11.01 -3.38
C LYS A 59 33.34 -10.43 -2.00
N ARG A 60 33.50 -9.13 -1.79
CA ARG A 60 32.99 -8.46 -0.59
C ARG A 60 31.51 -8.13 -0.74
N PHE A 61 30.86 -7.85 0.39
CA PHE A 61 29.45 -7.50 0.46
C PHE A 61 29.30 -5.99 0.57
N TYR A 62 28.35 -5.44 -0.15
CA TYR A 62 28.06 -4.01 -0.21
C TYR A 62 26.61 -3.76 0.17
N LEU A 63 26.38 -2.89 1.15
CA LEU A 63 25.06 -2.44 1.59
C LEU A 63 24.83 -1.03 1.06
N TYR A 64 23.94 -0.90 0.09
CA TYR A 64 23.45 0.38 -0.41
C TYR A 64 22.25 0.79 0.41
N ALA A 65 22.30 1.96 1.04
CA ALA A 65 21.30 2.38 2.01
C ALA A 65 20.90 3.85 1.83
N PRO A 66 19.61 4.15 1.65
CA PRO A 66 19.11 5.50 1.71
C PRO A 66 19.01 5.94 3.17
N VAL A 67 19.59 7.09 3.46
CA VAL A 67 19.66 7.72 4.77
C VAL A 67 19.46 9.23 4.60
N MET A 68 19.17 9.93 5.69
CA MET A 68 19.16 11.40 5.65
C MET A 68 20.57 11.94 5.92
N GLN A 69 21.06 12.85 5.08
CA GLN A 69 22.36 13.49 5.28
C GLN A 69 22.26 14.59 6.35
N GLN A 70 23.09 14.52 7.39
CA GLN A 70 23.16 15.54 8.42
C GLN A 70 23.69 16.87 7.85
N GLY A 71 23.00 17.97 8.15
CA GLY A 71 23.42 19.31 7.72
C GLY A 71 23.33 19.55 6.21
N SER A 72 22.55 18.73 5.48
CA SER A 72 22.35 18.93 4.04
C SER A 72 21.73 20.29 3.73
N THR A 73 22.22 20.95 2.69
CA THR A 73 21.65 22.18 2.12
C THR A 73 20.74 21.90 0.92
N ASN A 74 20.58 20.63 0.55
CA ASN A 74 19.68 20.20 -0.51
C ASN A 74 18.21 20.40 -0.10
N LYS A 75 17.31 20.56 -1.08
CA LYS A 75 15.87 20.71 -0.82
C LYS A 75 15.28 19.47 -0.15
N ASP A 76 15.74 18.30 -0.59
CA ASP A 76 15.47 17.02 0.04
C ASP A 76 16.80 16.45 0.58
N GLY A 77 16.81 16.06 1.85
CA GLY A 77 18.00 15.59 2.56
C GLY A 77 18.32 14.11 2.38
N PHE A 78 17.50 13.34 1.64
CA PHE A 78 17.80 11.94 1.36
C PHE A 78 19.02 11.80 0.45
N ALA A 79 19.87 10.85 0.84
CA ALA A 79 21.08 10.49 0.15
C ALA A 79 21.33 8.99 0.31
N ILE A 80 22.11 8.39 -0.59
CA ILE A 80 22.45 6.96 -0.54
C ILE A 80 23.91 6.83 -0.13
N GLY A 81 24.14 6.05 0.93
CA GLY A 81 25.46 5.60 1.37
C GLY A 81 25.74 4.18 0.90
N VAL A 82 27.02 3.79 0.89
CA VAL A 82 27.46 2.42 0.60
C VAL A 82 28.39 1.97 1.71
N ALA A 83 28.04 0.89 2.39
CA ALA A 83 28.92 0.21 3.33
C ALA A 83 29.49 -1.06 2.70
N VAL A 84 30.67 -1.50 3.13
CA VAL A 84 31.35 -2.71 2.66
C VAL A 84 31.76 -3.62 3.82
N SER A 85 31.72 -4.93 3.61
CA SER A 85 32.19 -5.95 4.56
C SER A 85 32.74 -7.19 3.84
N ASP A 86 33.63 -7.92 4.52
CA ASP A 86 34.09 -9.24 4.06
C ASP A 86 33.08 -10.36 4.38
N SER A 87 32.05 -10.09 5.19
CA SER A 87 31.00 -11.03 5.58
C SER A 87 29.61 -10.39 5.48
N PRO A 88 28.55 -11.14 5.11
CA PRO A 88 27.19 -10.58 5.09
C PRO A 88 26.71 -10.14 6.48
N THR A 89 27.31 -10.66 7.55
CA THR A 89 26.98 -10.31 8.94
C THR A 89 27.79 -9.12 9.48
N GLY A 90 28.66 -8.52 8.67
CA GLY A 90 29.60 -7.50 9.13
C GLY A 90 30.91 -8.07 9.73
N PRO A 91 31.77 -7.21 10.30
CA PRO A 91 31.54 -5.78 10.55
C PRO A 91 31.47 -4.97 9.25
N TRP A 92 30.62 -3.95 9.23
CA TRP A 92 30.41 -3.06 8.09
C TRP A 92 31.18 -1.74 8.28
N VAL A 93 31.82 -1.25 7.22
CA VAL A 93 32.51 0.04 7.19
C VAL A 93 32.03 0.89 6.02
N ASP A 94 32.02 2.22 6.16
CA ASP A 94 31.66 3.13 5.08
C ASP A 94 32.64 2.97 3.90
N ALA A 95 32.12 2.61 2.72
CA ALA A 95 32.91 2.45 1.50
C ALA A 95 33.24 3.80 0.84
N HIS A 96 32.56 4.88 1.25
CA HIS A 96 32.77 6.23 0.74
C HIS A 96 32.71 7.26 1.90
N PRO A 97 33.72 7.28 2.79
CA PRO A 97 33.68 8.05 4.05
C PRO A 97 33.66 9.58 3.87
N SER A 98 33.87 10.09 2.66
CA SER A 98 33.77 11.52 2.34
C SER A 98 32.31 12.01 2.22
N GLY A 99 31.33 11.12 2.19
CA GLY A 99 29.92 11.47 2.13
C GLY A 99 29.05 10.46 1.37
N PRO A 100 27.82 10.81 0.99
CA PRO A 100 26.98 9.92 0.20
C PRO A 100 27.56 9.68 -1.20
N VAL A 101 27.23 8.52 -1.79
CA VAL A 101 27.50 8.24 -3.21
C VAL A 101 26.42 8.83 -4.13
N ILE A 102 25.25 9.17 -3.58
CA ILE A 102 24.17 9.86 -4.29
C ILE A 102 23.49 10.84 -3.34
N SER A 103 23.33 12.09 -3.77
CA SER A 103 22.47 13.10 -3.17
C SER A 103 21.89 13.99 -4.29
N GLN A 104 21.10 15.01 -3.95
CA GLN A 104 20.63 15.98 -4.96
C GLN A 104 21.77 16.81 -5.59
N SER A 105 22.94 16.87 -4.96
CA SER A 105 24.08 17.69 -5.43
C SER A 105 25.30 16.89 -5.85
N TYR A 106 25.37 15.59 -5.54
CA TYR A 106 26.52 14.73 -5.81
C TYR A 106 26.10 13.33 -6.29
N PRO A 107 26.87 12.69 -7.20
CA PRO A 107 27.94 13.25 -8.03
C PRO A 107 27.38 14.05 -9.20
N VAL A 108 26.08 13.89 -9.50
CA VAL A 108 25.36 14.59 -10.55
C VAL A 108 24.13 15.25 -9.96
N ALA A 109 24.01 16.56 -10.15
CA ALA A 109 22.89 17.33 -9.64
C ALA A 109 21.54 16.79 -10.17
N ASN A 110 20.56 16.69 -9.28
CA ASN A 110 19.20 16.23 -9.56
C ASN A 110 18.22 16.81 -8.53
N ASP A 111 16.93 16.60 -8.76
CA ASP A 111 15.83 17.14 -7.98
C ASP A 111 14.83 16.05 -7.56
N ILE A 112 15.27 14.79 -7.53
CA ILE A 112 14.46 13.67 -7.01
C ILE A 112 14.76 13.44 -5.53
N GLN A 113 13.87 12.71 -4.87
CA GLN A 113 14.18 12.09 -3.59
C GLN A 113 15.02 10.84 -3.86
N ASN A 114 16.24 10.82 -3.35
CA ASN A 114 17.24 9.78 -3.65
C ASN A 114 17.12 8.63 -2.64
N ILE A 115 16.18 7.73 -2.88
CA ILE A 115 15.90 6.56 -2.02
C ILE A 115 15.81 5.25 -2.82
N ASP A 116 15.65 4.15 -2.07
CA ASP A 116 15.39 2.80 -2.57
C ASP A 116 16.38 2.33 -3.64
N PRO A 117 17.69 2.26 -3.31
CA PRO A 117 18.69 1.76 -4.23
C PRO A 117 18.46 0.28 -4.56
N THR A 118 18.67 -0.08 -5.82
CA THR A 118 18.86 -1.47 -6.21
C THR A 118 20.05 -1.68 -7.12
N VAL A 119 20.77 -2.79 -6.94
CA VAL A 119 22.04 -3.07 -7.63
C VAL A 119 22.03 -4.43 -8.30
N LEU A 120 22.48 -4.45 -9.56
CA LEU A 120 22.78 -5.66 -10.32
C LEU A 120 24.29 -5.78 -10.52
N ILE A 121 24.86 -6.94 -10.19
CA ILE A 121 26.17 -7.38 -10.69
C ILE A 121 25.89 -8.34 -11.83
N ASP A 122 26.21 -7.94 -13.05
CA ASP A 122 25.93 -8.74 -14.24
C ASP A 122 26.99 -9.84 -14.44
N ASP A 123 26.72 -10.79 -15.34
CA ASP A 123 27.57 -11.95 -15.60
C ASP A 123 29.00 -11.55 -16.01
N ASP A 124 29.14 -10.41 -16.71
CA ASP A 124 30.42 -9.83 -17.13
C ASP A 124 31.11 -8.97 -16.05
N GLN A 125 30.59 -9.00 -14.83
CA GLN A 125 31.08 -8.25 -13.65
C GLN A 125 30.94 -6.73 -13.79
N ARG A 126 30.07 -6.23 -14.67
CA ARG A 126 29.63 -4.84 -14.66
C ARG A 126 28.57 -4.62 -13.61
N VAL A 127 28.51 -3.39 -13.11
CA VAL A 127 27.71 -3.01 -11.95
C VAL A 127 26.69 -1.98 -12.38
N TYR A 128 25.42 -2.17 -12.05
CA TYR A 128 24.35 -1.25 -12.37
C TYR A 128 23.57 -0.88 -11.12
N LEU A 129 23.37 0.41 -10.90
CA LEU A 129 22.64 0.95 -9.77
C LEU A 129 21.41 1.72 -10.26
N TYR A 130 20.28 1.47 -9.62
CA TYR A 130 19.01 2.15 -9.80
C TYR A 130 18.53 2.76 -8.49
N TRP A 131 17.80 3.86 -8.56
CA TRP A 131 17.19 4.49 -7.39
C TRP A 131 16.08 5.45 -7.79
N GLY A 132 15.18 5.74 -6.85
CA GLY A 132 14.17 6.78 -7.00
C GLY A 132 12.79 6.39 -6.50
N THR A 133 11.90 7.37 -6.51
CA THR A 133 10.53 7.31 -5.98
C THR A 133 9.65 8.36 -6.68
N PHE A 134 8.36 8.39 -6.36
CA PHE A 134 7.32 9.28 -6.86
C PHE A 134 7.33 9.47 -8.39
N GLY A 135 7.38 8.37 -9.14
CA GLY A 135 7.33 8.42 -10.61
C GLY A 135 8.66 8.73 -11.30
N ARG A 136 9.76 8.84 -10.55
CA ARG A 136 11.08 9.18 -11.09
C ARG A 136 12.10 8.10 -10.73
N LEU A 137 12.50 7.31 -11.72
CA LEU A 137 13.52 6.27 -11.60
C LEU A 137 14.77 6.68 -12.39
N LYS A 138 15.93 6.59 -11.74
CA LYS A 138 17.25 6.79 -12.35
C LYS A 138 18.04 5.50 -12.35
N GLY A 139 18.87 5.30 -13.38
CA GLY A 139 19.80 4.18 -13.48
C GLY A 139 21.18 4.62 -13.95
N VAL A 140 22.24 3.96 -13.52
CA VAL A 140 23.62 4.24 -13.93
C VAL A 140 24.47 2.97 -13.89
N GLU A 141 25.50 2.90 -14.72
CA GLU A 141 26.58 1.92 -14.52
C GLU A 141 27.57 2.47 -13.48
N LEU A 142 28.09 1.61 -12.61
CA LEU A 142 29.17 1.94 -11.70
C LEU A 142 30.49 1.32 -12.19
N GLU A 143 31.60 1.91 -11.76
CA GLU A 143 32.88 1.24 -11.79
C GLU A 143 32.88 0.04 -10.83
N LYS A 144 33.87 -0.86 -10.99
CA LYS A 144 33.99 -2.07 -10.17
C LYS A 144 34.29 -1.81 -8.69
N ASP A 145 34.58 -0.56 -8.33
CA ASP A 145 34.77 -0.11 -6.95
C ASP A 145 33.45 0.05 -6.18
N MET A 146 32.30 -0.13 -6.85
CA MET A 146 30.94 -0.12 -6.31
C MET A 146 30.44 1.26 -5.85
N VAL A 147 31.23 2.32 -6.01
CA VAL A 147 30.90 3.67 -5.50
C VAL A 147 31.07 4.78 -6.53
N THR A 148 31.82 4.55 -7.61
CA THR A 148 32.09 5.56 -8.63
C THR A 148 31.15 5.39 -9.81
N PHE A 149 30.50 6.49 -10.23
CA PHE A 149 29.64 6.50 -11.41
C PHE A 149 30.46 6.36 -12.70
N LYS A 150 30.04 5.45 -13.57
CA LYS A 150 30.57 5.31 -14.91
C LYS A 150 29.64 5.98 -15.91
N GLY A 151 29.88 7.28 -16.12
CA GLY A 151 29.07 8.13 -16.98
C GLY A 151 27.95 8.86 -16.23
N LYS A 152 26.92 9.27 -16.96
CA LYS A 152 25.78 10.01 -16.39
C LYS A 152 24.57 9.07 -16.18
N PRO A 153 23.77 9.29 -15.13
CA PRO A 153 22.53 8.57 -14.95
C PRO A 153 21.56 8.77 -16.10
N VAL A 154 20.80 7.74 -16.43
CA VAL A 154 19.67 7.77 -17.36
C VAL A 154 18.36 7.83 -16.59
N ASP A 155 17.36 8.51 -17.14
CA ASP A 155 15.99 8.49 -16.63
C ASP A 155 15.21 7.31 -17.24
N VAL A 156 14.51 6.55 -16.40
CA VAL A 156 13.61 5.48 -16.83
C VAL A 156 12.17 5.94 -16.67
N ASN A 157 11.49 6.14 -17.79
CA ASN A 157 10.10 6.64 -17.88
C ASN A 157 9.15 5.66 -18.59
N THR A 158 9.61 4.43 -18.84
CA THR A 158 8.88 3.40 -19.61
C THR A 158 8.19 2.34 -18.72
N LEU A 159 8.36 2.43 -17.40
CA LEU A 159 7.71 1.55 -16.43
C LEU A 159 6.42 2.20 -15.94
N THR A 160 5.28 1.70 -16.44
CA THR A 160 3.96 2.25 -16.14
C THR A 160 3.68 2.24 -14.63
N GLY A 161 3.28 3.41 -14.10
CA GLY A 161 2.90 3.53 -12.70
C GLY A 161 4.06 3.32 -11.72
N PHE A 162 5.33 3.47 -12.13
CA PHE A 162 6.46 3.43 -11.19
C PHE A 162 6.20 4.38 -10.03
N PHE A 163 6.15 3.85 -8.81
CA PHE A 163 5.99 4.64 -7.59
C PHE A 163 7.32 4.68 -6.85
N GLU A 164 7.87 3.54 -6.42
CA GLU A 164 9.15 3.46 -5.69
C GLU A 164 9.71 2.03 -5.68
N ALA A 165 10.72 1.75 -4.83
CA ALA A 165 11.25 0.42 -4.55
C ALA A 165 11.61 -0.43 -5.78
N PRO A 166 12.46 0.07 -6.70
CA PRO A 166 12.95 -0.74 -7.81
C PRO A 166 13.73 -1.97 -7.27
N TRP A 167 13.61 -3.10 -7.96
CA TRP A 167 14.41 -4.29 -7.72
C TRP A 167 14.81 -4.91 -9.06
N ILE A 168 16.10 -4.80 -9.39
CA ILE A 168 16.65 -5.33 -10.64
C ILE A 168 17.20 -6.74 -10.45
N PHE A 169 16.94 -7.61 -11.41
CA PHE A 169 17.55 -8.94 -11.48
C PHE A 169 17.60 -9.46 -12.91
N LYS A 170 18.34 -10.55 -13.14
CA LYS A 170 18.51 -11.16 -14.46
C LYS A 170 18.12 -12.63 -14.40
N ARG A 171 17.37 -13.12 -15.40
CA ARG A 171 17.04 -14.53 -15.57
C ARG A 171 17.15 -14.92 -17.04
N LYS A 172 17.91 -15.98 -17.33
CA LYS A 172 18.08 -16.55 -18.68
C LYS A 172 18.36 -15.49 -19.76
N GLY A 173 19.25 -14.53 -19.46
CA GLY A 173 19.64 -13.46 -20.40
C GLY A 173 18.67 -12.28 -20.53
N THR A 174 17.52 -12.29 -19.83
CA THR A 174 16.57 -11.16 -19.77
C THR A 174 16.73 -10.42 -18.44
N TYR A 175 16.68 -9.08 -18.48
CA TYR A 175 16.67 -8.24 -17.30
C TYR A 175 15.24 -7.94 -16.89
N TYR A 176 14.98 -7.99 -15.59
CA TYR A 176 13.69 -7.75 -14.97
C TYR A 176 13.84 -6.61 -13.95
N MET A 177 12.86 -5.72 -13.90
CA MET A 177 12.72 -4.68 -12.90
C MET A 177 11.35 -4.87 -12.24
N ALA A 178 11.32 -5.41 -11.02
CA ALA A 178 10.14 -5.32 -10.18
C ALA A 178 10.13 -3.97 -9.46
N TYR A 179 8.96 -3.44 -9.14
CA TYR A 179 8.86 -2.14 -8.45
C TYR A 179 7.51 -1.98 -7.77
N ALA A 180 7.45 -1.15 -6.74
CA ALA A 180 6.18 -0.71 -6.17
C ALA A 180 5.45 0.16 -7.21
N GLY A 181 4.29 -0.29 -7.65
CA GLY A 181 3.45 0.39 -8.64
C GLY A 181 2.32 1.17 -7.97
N ASN A 182 2.02 2.37 -8.47
CA ASN A 182 0.79 3.09 -8.16
C ASN A 182 0.21 3.71 -9.44
N LYS A 183 -0.87 3.11 -9.92
CA LYS A 183 -1.68 3.60 -11.05
C LYS A 183 -3.13 3.64 -10.60
N ALA A 184 -3.46 4.49 -9.63
CA ALA A 184 -4.79 4.47 -9.00
C ALA A 184 -5.94 4.73 -9.99
N GLY A 185 -7.04 3.99 -9.84
CA GLY A 185 -8.27 4.24 -10.59
C GLY A 185 -9.19 3.01 -10.66
N PRO A 186 -10.46 3.21 -11.07
CA PRO A 186 -11.44 2.13 -11.14
C PRO A 186 -11.09 1.03 -12.14
N ASP A 187 -10.34 1.35 -13.20
CA ASP A 187 -9.87 0.40 -14.22
C ASP A 187 -8.40 0.01 -14.00
N SER A 188 -7.86 0.24 -12.79
CA SER A 188 -6.48 -0.07 -12.50
C SER A 188 -6.26 -1.56 -12.34
N GLU A 189 -5.28 -2.08 -13.06
CA GLU A 189 -4.73 -3.43 -12.85
C GLU A 189 -3.87 -3.54 -11.58
N CYS A 190 -3.55 -2.41 -10.92
CA CYS A 190 -2.61 -2.34 -9.80
C CYS A 190 -3.26 -1.93 -8.49
N THR A 191 -3.99 -0.81 -8.46
CA THR A 191 -4.53 -0.29 -7.20
C THR A 191 -5.75 0.59 -7.44
N GLU A 192 -6.76 0.45 -6.60
CA GLU A 192 -7.97 1.27 -6.67
C GLU A 192 -7.79 2.65 -6.00
N ALA A 193 -6.76 2.81 -5.15
CA ALA A 193 -6.49 4.03 -4.38
C ALA A 193 -5.05 4.56 -4.52
N VAL A 194 -4.88 5.89 -4.44
CA VAL A 194 -3.55 6.51 -4.38
C VAL A 194 -2.83 6.12 -3.11
N TYR A 195 -1.49 6.15 -3.14
CA TYR A 195 -0.63 5.74 -2.02
C TYR A 195 -0.78 4.28 -1.58
N TYR A 196 -1.57 3.47 -2.28
CA TYR A 196 -1.66 2.04 -2.09
C TYR A 196 -0.96 1.32 -3.25
N ALA A 197 0.08 0.54 -2.96
CA ALA A 197 0.96 -0.03 -3.97
C ALA A 197 0.73 -1.52 -4.22
N CYS A 198 0.79 -1.92 -5.50
CA CYS A 198 1.04 -3.29 -5.92
C CYS A 198 2.55 -3.49 -6.19
N ILE A 199 3.00 -4.71 -6.52
CA ILE A 199 4.29 -4.91 -7.21
C ILE A 199 4.03 -5.18 -8.69
N ALA A 200 4.53 -4.29 -9.53
CA ALA A 200 4.53 -4.47 -10.97
C ALA A 200 5.94 -4.78 -11.48
N TYR A 201 6.06 -5.18 -12.74
CA TYR A 201 7.37 -5.43 -13.33
C TYR A 201 7.47 -5.05 -14.81
N GLY A 202 8.72 -4.90 -15.25
CA GLY A 202 9.07 -4.74 -16.65
C GLY A 202 10.29 -5.56 -17.05
N THR A 203 10.48 -5.74 -18.35
CA THR A 203 11.62 -6.49 -18.92
C THR A 203 12.45 -5.62 -19.86
N ALA A 204 13.75 -5.88 -19.93
CA ALA A 204 14.66 -5.25 -20.88
C ALA A 204 15.67 -6.26 -21.45
N LYS A 205 16.26 -5.93 -22.60
CA LYS A 205 17.37 -6.67 -23.22
C LYS A 205 18.75 -6.21 -22.74
N SER A 206 18.81 -5.06 -22.10
CA SER A 206 20.04 -4.47 -21.55
C SER A 206 19.76 -4.00 -20.12
N PRO A 207 20.79 -3.97 -19.26
CA PRO A 207 20.62 -3.65 -17.84
C PRO A 207 20.16 -2.21 -17.60
N LEU A 208 20.37 -1.31 -18.56
CA LEU A 208 19.90 0.08 -18.50
C LEU A 208 18.60 0.35 -19.31
N GLY A 209 17.90 -0.70 -19.74
CA GLY A 209 16.71 -0.57 -20.58
C GLY A 209 17.02 -0.52 -22.10
N PRO A 210 16.07 -0.06 -22.94
CA PRO A 210 14.74 0.42 -22.57
C PRO A 210 13.89 -0.68 -21.93
N TRP A 211 13.05 -0.29 -20.97
CA TRP A 211 12.17 -1.19 -20.25
C TRP A 211 10.81 -1.31 -20.94
N THR A 212 10.20 -2.49 -20.84
CA THR A 212 8.84 -2.76 -21.31
C THR A 212 8.00 -3.25 -20.14
N TYR A 213 6.93 -2.53 -19.80
CA TYR A 213 5.97 -2.94 -18.77
C TYR A 213 5.34 -4.31 -19.07
N ARG A 214 5.14 -5.14 -18.03
CA ARG A 214 4.63 -6.51 -18.14
C ARG A 214 3.44 -6.83 -17.23
N GLY A 215 2.88 -5.83 -16.55
CA GLY A 215 1.75 -6.03 -15.65
C GLY A 215 2.15 -6.14 -14.18
N VAL A 216 1.19 -6.58 -13.38
CA VAL A 216 1.30 -6.77 -11.94
C VAL A 216 1.72 -8.21 -11.63
N MET A 217 2.68 -8.36 -10.71
CA MET A 217 3.14 -9.66 -10.22
C MET A 217 2.78 -9.93 -8.76
N LEU A 218 2.41 -8.91 -7.99
CA LEU A 218 1.84 -9.07 -6.65
C LEU A 218 0.77 -8.00 -6.43
N ASP A 219 -0.45 -8.44 -6.14
CA ASP A 219 -1.56 -7.56 -5.79
C ASP A 219 -1.25 -6.72 -4.54
N PRO A 220 -1.95 -5.59 -4.32
CA PRO A 220 -1.82 -4.83 -3.09
C PRO A 220 -2.05 -5.69 -1.84
N VAL A 221 -1.19 -5.52 -0.85
CA VAL A 221 -1.19 -6.26 0.42
C VAL A 221 -1.71 -5.39 1.56
N SER A 222 -1.84 -5.89 2.79
CA SER A 222 -2.49 -5.13 3.88
C SER A 222 -1.82 -3.80 4.32
N SER A 223 -0.64 -3.46 3.79
CA SER A 223 0.04 -2.18 3.99
C SER A 223 0.00 -1.27 2.74
N THR A 224 -0.01 0.05 2.93
CA THR A 224 -0.01 1.03 1.83
C THR A 224 1.19 0.89 0.89
N THR A 225 2.35 0.53 1.43
CA THR A 225 3.57 0.26 0.67
C THR A 225 3.87 -1.22 0.67
N SER A 226 4.53 -1.72 -0.38
CA SER A 226 5.18 -3.04 -0.42
C SER A 226 6.42 -2.94 -1.30
N HIS A 227 7.56 -3.48 -0.83
CA HIS A 227 8.86 -3.35 -1.51
C HIS A 227 9.37 -4.74 -1.90
N PRO A 228 9.73 -5.00 -3.17
CA PRO A 228 10.15 -6.31 -3.62
C PRO A 228 11.65 -6.57 -3.35
N GLY A 229 11.96 -7.80 -2.93
CA GLY A 229 13.31 -8.37 -2.89
C GLY A 229 13.30 -9.76 -3.51
N ILE A 230 13.70 -9.87 -4.79
CA ILE A 230 13.57 -11.10 -5.58
C ILE A 230 14.93 -11.77 -5.80
N VAL A 231 15.06 -13.03 -5.41
CA VAL A 231 16.30 -13.81 -5.56
C VAL A 231 16.02 -15.26 -5.97
N GLU A 232 16.99 -15.86 -6.65
CA GLU A 232 17.04 -17.31 -6.85
C GLU A 232 17.77 -17.96 -5.67
N TYR A 233 17.16 -18.98 -5.07
CA TYR A 233 17.73 -19.76 -4.00
C TYR A 233 17.49 -21.26 -4.23
N LYS A 234 18.57 -22.04 -4.34
CA LYS A 234 18.54 -23.49 -4.60
C LYS A 234 17.66 -23.90 -5.81
N GLY A 235 17.69 -23.09 -6.87
CA GLY A 235 16.97 -23.34 -8.13
C GLY A 235 15.49 -22.94 -8.12
N GLU A 236 15.00 -22.33 -7.03
CA GLU A 236 13.66 -21.75 -6.96
C GLU A 236 13.76 -20.23 -6.78
N TRP A 237 12.81 -19.48 -7.32
CA TRP A 237 12.75 -18.02 -7.17
C TRP A 237 11.80 -17.64 -6.04
N TYR A 238 12.19 -16.64 -5.26
CA TYR A 238 11.43 -16.14 -4.13
C TYR A 238 11.34 -14.62 -4.18
N ILE A 239 10.22 -14.07 -3.72
CA ILE A 239 10.05 -12.64 -3.42
C ILE A 239 9.91 -12.49 -1.91
N ALA A 240 10.81 -11.70 -1.31
CA ALA A 240 10.58 -11.08 -0.03
C ALA A 240 9.83 -9.76 -0.26
N TYR A 241 8.82 -9.49 0.54
CA TYR A 241 8.07 -8.23 0.54
C TYR A 241 7.58 -7.93 1.96
N HIS A 242 6.81 -6.87 2.16
CA HIS A 242 6.20 -6.59 3.46
C HIS A 242 4.69 -6.34 3.37
N ASN A 243 3.99 -6.67 4.45
CA ASN A 243 2.55 -6.43 4.66
C ASN A 243 2.30 -5.89 6.09
N ALA A 244 1.03 -5.79 6.50
CA ALA A 244 0.61 -5.38 7.85
C ALA A 244 -0.18 -6.48 8.61
N ASP A 245 0.02 -7.75 8.27
CA ASP A 245 -0.82 -8.86 8.77
C ASP A 245 -0.44 -9.33 10.19
N ALA A 246 0.76 -8.97 10.68
CA ALA A 246 1.18 -9.33 12.02
C ALA A 246 0.32 -8.67 13.10
N LYS A 247 0.33 -9.23 14.31
CA LYS A 247 -0.37 -8.65 15.46
C LYS A 247 0.09 -7.21 15.69
N ASN A 248 -0.87 -6.29 15.82
CA ASN A 248 -0.64 -4.85 15.92
C ASN A 248 0.07 -4.25 14.68
N GLY A 249 -0.09 -4.88 13.53
CA GLY A 249 0.42 -4.41 12.25
C GLY A 249 -0.32 -3.18 11.74
N GLY A 250 0.36 -2.41 10.88
CA GLY A 250 -0.20 -1.23 10.25
C GLY A 250 0.76 -0.67 9.21
N HIS A 251 0.37 0.44 8.57
CA HIS A 251 1.15 1.06 7.49
C HIS A 251 2.59 1.44 7.88
N PHE A 252 2.83 1.72 9.16
CA PHE A 252 4.15 2.04 9.74
C PHE A 252 4.71 0.93 10.65
N ARG A 253 4.01 -0.22 10.73
CA ARG A 253 4.35 -1.38 11.57
C ARG A 253 4.18 -2.63 10.73
N ARG A 254 5.05 -2.75 9.74
CA ARG A 254 4.98 -3.77 8.67
C ARG A 254 5.74 -5.03 9.09
N SER A 255 5.52 -6.12 8.37
CA SER A 255 6.18 -7.41 8.61
C SER A 255 6.58 -8.05 7.29
N VAL A 256 7.77 -8.66 7.27
CA VAL A 256 8.28 -9.36 6.09
C VAL A 256 7.46 -10.61 5.83
N ALA A 257 7.16 -10.83 4.55
CA ALA A 257 6.61 -12.08 4.01
C ALA A 257 7.51 -12.57 2.88
N VAL A 258 7.53 -13.88 2.65
CA VAL A 258 8.35 -14.51 1.60
C VAL A 258 7.50 -15.55 0.89
N ASP A 259 7.36 -15.39 -0.42
CA ASP A 259 6.60 -16.30 -1.28
C ASP A 259 7.38 -16.68 -2.53
N LYS A 260 6.94 -17.74 -3.20
CA LYS A 260 7.55 -18.20 -4.44
C LYS A 260 7.20 -17.29 -5.61
N VAL A 261 8.13 -17.16 -6.54
CA VAL A 261 7.90 -16.56 -7.84
C VAL A 261 7.95 -17.67 -8.90
N THR A 262 6.84 -17.83 -9.62
CA THR A 262 6.71 -18.79 -10.72
C THR A 262 6.67 -18.07 -12.07
N TRP A 263 6.85 -18.84 -13.14
CA TRP A 263 7.18 -18.31 -14.46
C TRP A 263 6.38 -19.02 -15.54
N ASP A 264 5.78 -18.24 -16.44
CA ASP A 264 5.33 -18.72 -17.74
C ASP A 264 6.49 -18.63 -18.74
N ASP A 265 7.19 -19.75 -18.93
CA ASP A 265 8.28 -19.89 -19.91
C ASP A 265 7.75 -20.17 -21.34
N THR A 266 6.43 -20.22 -21.57
CA THR A 266 5.85 -20.42 -22.92
C THR A 266 5.80 -19.14 -23.76
N VAL A 267 5.93 -17.98 -23.10
CA VAL A 267 6.01 -16.66 -23.72
C VAL A 267 7.45 -16.13 -23.74
N SER A 268 7.73 -15.18 -24.63
CA SER A 268 9.06 -14.58 -24.80
C SER A 268 9.02 -13.05 -24.73
N PRO A 269 9.68 -12.40 -23.76
CA PRO A 269 10.44 -13.02 -22.66
C PRO A 269 9.52 -13.78 -21.69
N PRO A 270 10.05 -14.74 -20.90
CA PRO A 270 9.27 -15.42 -19.87
C PRO A 270 8.58 -14.44 -18.93
N ALA A 271 7.29 -14.65 -18.70
CA ALA A 271 6.49 -13.81 -17.82
C ALA A 271 6.57 -14.31 -16.38
N ILE A 272 6.49 -13.39 -15.44
CA ILE A 272 6.28 -13.70 -14.02
C ILE A 272 4.78 -13.92 -13.83
N GLU A 273 4.42 -15.04 -13.22
CA GLU A 273 3.04 -15.32 -12.83
C GLU A 273 2.66 -14.52 -11.58
N LEU A 274 1.36 -14.27 -11.40
CA LEU A 274 0.86 -13.59 -10.20
C LEU A 274 1.25 -14.38 -8.95
N VAL A 275 1.96 -13.73 -8.02
CA VAL A 275 2.44 -14.34 -6.79
C VAL A 275 1.26 -14.70 -5.89
N GLU A 276 1.15 -15.99 -5.58
CA GLU A 276 0.21 -16.48 -4.56
C GLU A 276 0.80 -16.24 -3.17
N THR A 277 0.23 -15.28 -2.43
CA THR A 277 0.69 -14.96 -1.08
C THR A 277 0.35 -16.07 -0.09
N THR A 278 1.32 -16.56 0.66
CA THR A 278 1.04 -17.43 1.81
C THR A 278 0.57 -16.60 2.99
N LYS A 279 -0.56 -17.00 3.57
CA LYS A 279 -1.14 -16.35 4.75
C LYS A 279 -1.20 -17.35 5.90
N ALA A 280 -1.02 -16.85 7.13
CA ALA A 280 -1.38 -17.62 8.29
C ALA A 280 -2.86 -18.02 8.19
N PRO A 281 -3.26 -19.25 8.59
CA PRO A 281 -4.66 -19.62 8.62
C PRO A 281 -5.45 -18.55 9.39
N PRO A 282 -6.54 -18.01 8.82
CA PRO A 282 -7.34 -17.03 9.52
C PRO A 282 -7.87 -17.65 10.82
N PRO A 283 -8.07 -16.86 11.89
CA PRO A 283 -8.76 -17.35 13.07
C PRO A 283 -10.13 -17.90 12.67
N ALA A 284 -10.62 -18.89 13.43
CA ALA A 284 -11.96 -19.42 13.21
C ALA A 284 -12.97 -18.26 13.22
N PRO A 285 -13.86 -18.18 12.21
CA PRO A 285 -14.81 -17.08 12.13
C PRO A 285 -15.67 -17.06 13.40
N VAL A 286 -15.73 -15.91 14.04
CA VAL A 286 -16.54 -15.71 15.24
C VAL A 286 -17.90 -15.16 14.82
N PRO A 287 -19.02 -15.71 15.35
CA PRO A 287 -20.33 -15.14 15.08
C PRO A 287 -20.39 -13.65 15.41
N THR A 288 -20.84 -12.85 14.45
CA THR A 288 -20.97 -11.39 14.57
C THR A 288 -22.38 -10.96 14.18
N ARG A 289 -22.81 -9.78 14.65
CA ARG A 289 -24.04 -9.15 14.16
C ARG A 289 -23.80 -8.41 12.83
N ASN A 290 -22.57 -7.99 12.54
CA ASN A 290 -22.26 -7.19 11.35
C ASN A 290 -22.30 -8.06 10.07
N LEU A 291 -23.27 -7.82 9.19
CA LEU A 291 -23.39 -8.48 7.90
C LEU A 291 -22.82 -7.66 6.73
N ALA A 292 -22.24 -6.49 6.99
CA ALA A 292 -21.65 -5.63 5.96
C ALA A 292 -20.56 -6.33 5.13
N PRO A 293 -19.69 -7.21 5.68
CA PRO A 293 -18.69 -7.92 4.86
C PRO A 293 -19.30 -8.79 3.76
N ALA A 294 -20.56 -9.25 3.94
CA ALA A 294 -21.29 -10.03 2.94
C ALA A 294 -22.03 -9.15 1.91
N ALA A 295 -21.92 -7.82 2.00
CA ALA A 295 -22.60 -6.89 1.12
C ALA A 295 -21.73 -6.48 -0.06
N ARG A 296 -22.37 -6.26 -1.20
CA ARG A 296 -21.84 -5.49 -2.33
C ARG A 296 -22.15 -4.01 -2.09
N ILE A 297 -21.29 -3.11 -2.53
CA ILE A 297 -21.43 -1.67 -2.27
C ILE A 297 -21.66 -0.91 -3.57
N VAL A 298 -22.64 -0.01 -3.56
CA VAL A 298 -22.86 1.01 -4.60
C VAL A 298 -22.93 2.37 -3.92
N ALA A 299 -22.35 3.41 -4.50
CA ALA A 299 -22.41 4.76 -3.95
C ALA A 299 -22.81 5.78 -5.02
N SER A 300 -23.44 6.89 -4.62
CA SER A 300 -23.81 7.99 -5.53
C SER A 300 -22.62 8.68 -6.17
N ASN A 301 -21.42 8.48 -5.62
CA ASN A 301 -20.17 9.04 -6.14
C ASN A 301 -19.28 7.98 -6.80
N SER A 302 -19.84 6.86 -7.28
CA SER A 302 -19.09 5.90 -8.08
C SER A 302 -18.82 6.45 -9.51
N PRO A 303 -17.59 6.34 -10.05
CA PRO A 303 -16.39 5.80 -9.41
C PRO A 303 -15.88 6.71 -8.30
N VAL A 304 -15.52 6.11 -7.17
CA VAL A 304 -15.07 6.81 -5.97
C VAL A 304 -13.73 7.53 -6.28
N PRO A 305 -13.53 8.77 -5.78
CA PRO A 305 -12.25 9.47 -5.94
C PRO A 305 -11.08 8.64 -5.44
N VAL A 306 -9.96 8.66 -6.17
CA VAL A 306 -8.81 7.77 -5.94
C VAL A 306 -8.15 7.90 -4.56
N GLN A 307 -8.39 8.97 -3.80
CA GLN A 307 -7.94 9.09 -2.41
C GLN A 307 -8.76 8.26 -1.42
N TYR A 308 -9.82 7.61 -1.87
CA TYR A 308 -10.71 6.79 -1.06
C TYR A 308 -10.90 5.41 -1.67
N TRP A 309 -11.40 4.49 -0.88
CA TRP A 309 -11.70 3.12 -1.29
C TRP A 309 -13.09 2.73 -0.83
N ILE A 310 -13.93 2.26 -1.75
CA ILE A 310 -15.31 1.92 -1.41
C ILE A 310 -15.39 0.77 -0.40
N ARG A 311 -14.45 -0.18 -0.45
CA ARG A 311 -14.44 -1.35 0.45
C ARG A 311 -14.07 -1.01 1.88
N ALA A 312 -13.46 0.16 2.14
CA ALA A 312 -13.22 0.60 3.52
C ALA A 312 -14.52 0.55 4.34
N LEU A 313 -15.67 0.85 3.72
CA LEU A 313 -16.95 0.78 4.43
C LEU A 313 -17.27 -0.57 5.04
N ASN A 314 -16.78 -1.70 4.52
CA ASN A 314 -17.18 -3.03 4.99
C ASN A 314 -16.02 -4.03 5.16
N ASP A 315 -14.79 -3.55 5.28
CA ASP A 315 -13.63 -4.42 5.49
C ASP A 315 -13.39 -4.76 6.97
N GLY A 316 -14.21 -4.18 7.87
CA GLY A 316 -14.22 -4.44 9.30
C GLY A 316 -13.12 -3.70 10.06
N LYS A 317 -12.51 -2.67 9.46
CA LYS A 317 -11.35 -1.99 10.04
C LYS A 317 -11.65 -0.53 10.37
N VAL A 318 -11.18 -0.15 11.54
CA VAL A 318 -11.07 1.25 11.94
C VAL A 318 -9.66 1.48 12.42
N ARG A 319 -9.05 2.58 11.96
CA ARG A 319 -7.73 3.03 12.37
C ARG A 319 -7.83 4.38 13.07
N GLU A 320 -6.95 4.57 14.03
CA GLU A 320 -6.81 5.85 14.75
C GLU A 320 -6.35 6.97 13.81
N ALA A 321 -5.44 6.65 12.89
CA ALA A 321 -4.88 7.58 11.90
C ALA A 321 -4.95 6.96 10.49
N PRO A 322 -6.15 6.91 9.87
CA PRO A 322 -6.34 6.27 8.57
C PRO A 322 -5.55 6.96 7.47
N LEU A 323 -5.11 6.19 6.48
CA LEU A 323 -4.54 6.67 5.21
C LEU A 323 -5.36 6.08 4.06
N PRO A 324 -5.31 6.60 2.82
CA PRO A 324 -5.77 5.80 1.68
C PRO A 324 -5.11 4.41 1.72
N PRO A 325 -5.84 3.29 1.63
CA PRO A 325 -7.25 3.15 1.26
C PRO A 325 -8.27 3.01 2.42
N ASP A 326 -7.90 3.28 3.68
CA ASP A 326 -8.72 3.00 4.89
C ASP A 326 -10.01 3.83 5.05
N THR A 327 -10.39 4.66 4.07
CA THR A 327 -11.62 5.45 4.12
C THR A 327 -12.36 5.42 2.79
N TRP A 328 -13.68 5.33 2.85
CA TRP A 328 -14.55 5.80 1.77
C TRP A 328 -14.80 7.29 1.96
N GLY A 329 -14.96 8.03 0.87
CA GLY A 329 -15.32 9.44 0.93
C GLY A 329 -15.84 9.99 -0.38
N THR A 330 -16.49 11.16 -0.30
CA THR A 330 -17.18 11.79 -1.43
C THR A 330 -16.50 13.04 -1.97
N TRP A 331 -15.28 13.34 -1.52
CA TRP A 331 -14.66 14.63 -1.84
C TRP A 331 -14.50 14.84 -3.34
N SER A 332 -15.03 15.97 -3.79
CA SER A 332 -14.88 16.52 -5.12
C SER A 332 -14.79 18.06 -5.02
N PRO A 333 -14.37 18.76 -6.09
CA PRO A 333 -14.38 20.22 -6.10
C PRO A 333 -15.77 20.84 -5.85
N ASN A 334 -16.85 20.11 -6.14
CA ASN A 334 -18.23 20.59 -6.01
C ASN A 334 -19.12 19.49 -5.40
N ASN A 335 -19.06 19.31 -4.08
CA ASN A 335 -19.89 18.29 -3.43
C ASN A 335 -21.39 18.67 -3.51
N PRO A 336 -22.28 17.72 -3.81
CA PRO A 336 -23.72 17.97 -3.75
C PRO A 336 -24.22 18.01 -2.31
N LYS A 337 -25.42 18.55 -2.13
CA LYS A 337 -26.11 18.63 -0.83
C LYS A 337 -26.36 17.26 -0.19
N GLN A 338 -26.51 16.22 -1.00
CA GLN A 338 -26.85 14.88 -0.54
C GLN A 338 -26.03 13.82 -1.26
N GLN A 339 -25.61 12.80 -0.53
CA GLN A 339 -24.91 11.62 -1.04
C GLN A 339 -25.52 10.38 -0.38
N TRP A 340 -25.32 9.20 -0.98
CA TRP A 340 -25.80 7.94 -0.43
C TRP A 340 -24.86 6.78 -0.75
N VAL A 341 -24.93 5.74 0.09
CA VAL A 341 -24.28 4.44 -0.11
C VAL A 341 -25.33 3.35 0.09
N VAL A 342 -25.29 2.33 -0.75
CA VAL A 342 -26.16 1.14 -0.69
C VAL A 342 -25.32 -0.09 -0.44
N TYR A 343 -25.73 -0.88 0.55
CA TYR A 343 -25.38 -2.29 0.67
C TYR A 343 -26.43 -3.17 0.01
N GLN A 344 -25.96 -4.16 -0.75
CA GLN A 344 -26.78 -5.15 -1.43
C GLN A 344 -26.35 -6.57 -1.02
N TRP A 345 -27.32 -7.42 -0.70
CA TRP A 345 -27.13 -8.84 -0.45
C TRP A 345 -27.91 -9.68 -1.47
N GLU A 346 -27.45 -10.92 -1.70
CA GLU A 346 -28.09 -11.86 -2.63
C GLU A 346 -29.52 -12.24 -2.23
N GLN A 347 -29.83 -12.15 -0.93
CA GLN A 347 -31.12 -12.54 -0.36
C GLN A 347 -31.62 -11.51 0.66
N GLY A 348 -32.91 -11.57 0.97
CA GLY A 348 -33.51 -10.78 2.04
C GLY A 348 -32.98 -11.21 3.41
N LEU A 349 -32.38 -10.27 4.13
CA LEU A 349 -31.83 -10.45 5.48
C LEU A 349 -32.56 -9.55 6.48
N LYS A 350 -32.45 -9.88 7.76
CA LYS A 350 -33.08 -9.13 8.86
C LYS A 350 -32.08 -8.15 9.46
N PHE A 351 -32.51 -6.92 9.71
CA PHE A 351 -31.67 -5.90 10.36
C PHE A 351 -32.48 -5.21 11.44
N ASN A 352 -31.86 -4.97 12.59
CA ASN A 352 -32.46 -4.21 13.70
C ASN A 352 -31.50 -3.18 14.31
N GLY A 353 -30.41 -2.88 13.59
CA GLY A 353 -29.49 -1.82 13.95
C GLY A 353 -28.44 -1.60 12.86
N SER A 354 -27.72 -0.50 13.01
CA SER A 354 -26.63 -0.10 12.13
C SER A 354 -25.70 0.83 12.90
N ARG A 355 -24.44 0.91 12.50
CA ARG A 355 -23.52 1.92 13.02
C ARG A 355 -22.53 2.38 11.96
N ILE A 356 -22.20 3.67 11.94
CA ILE A 356 -21.24 4.26 10.98
C ILE A 356 -20.11 4.96 11.75
N TYR A 357 -18.88 4.73 11.33
CA TYR A 357 -17.69 5.39 11.85
C TYR A 357 -17.26 6.51 10.88
N PHE A 358 -17.77 7.73 11.10
CA PHE A 358 -17.45 8.87 10.24
C PHE A 358 -16.01 9.35 10.47
N TRP A 359 -15.39 9.82 9.40
CA TRP A 359 -14.07 10.48 9.41
C TRP A 359 -14.18 11.89 8.79
N GLY A 360 -13.33 12.81 9.23
CA GLY A 360 -13.29 14.17 8.67
C GLY A 360 -12.09 14.97 9.16
N ASP A 361 -11.72 15.98 8.36
CA ASP A 361 -10.64 16.94 8.60
C ASP A 361 -11.17 18.36 8.88
N GLN A 362 -12.49 18.53 8.86
CA GLN A 362 -13.19 19.80 9.12
C GLN A 362 -14.27 19.63 10.20
N PRO A 363 -14.59 20.71 10.94
CA PRO A 363 -15.67 20.69 11.92
C PRO A 363 -17.06 20.65 11.26
N ALA A 364 -18.07 20.29 12.04
CA ALA A 364 -19.47 20.41 11.64
C ALA A 364 -19.82 21.86 11.24
N GLY A 365 -20.62 22.03 10.19
CA GLY A 365 -20.96 23.35 9.62
C GLY A 365 -19.96 23.84 8.57
N SER A 366 -18.88 23.11 8.29
CA SER A 366 -17.98 23.41 7.16
C SER A 366 -18.68 23.17 5.82
N GLY A 367 -18.36 24.01 4.83
CA GLY A 367 -18.69 23.83 3.41
C GLY A 367 -17.51 23.34 2.55
N ILE A 368 -16.37 23.04 3.16
CA ILE A 368 -15.13 22.59 2.51
C ILE A 368 -14.60 21.31 3.16
N GLY A 369 -13.62 20.67 2.53
CA GLY A 369 -12.96 19.47 3.06
C GLY A 369 -13.95 18.33 3.30
N VAL A 370 -13.71 17.55 4.36
CA VAL A 370 -14.54 16.45 4.82
C VAL A 370 -15.03 16.75 6.23
N ALA A 371 -16.35 16.78 6.42
CA ALA A 371 -16.98 17.13 7.68
C ALA A 371 -18.01 16.06 8.07
N PRO A 372 -18.38 15.97 9.37
CA PRO A 372 -19.50 15.12 9.76
C PRO A 372 -20.77 15.58 9.00
N PRO A 373 -21.59 14.67 8.47
CA PRO A 373 -22.81 15.06 7.78
C PRO A 373 -23.73 15.84 8.73
N LYS A 374 -24.45 16.84 8.20
CA LYS A 374 -25.40 17.64 8.95
C LYS A 374 -26.52 16.76 9.53
N ALA A 375 -26.98 15.80 8.74
CA ALA A 375 -27.95 14.79 9.11
C ALA A 375 -27.69 13.53 8.28
N TRP A 376 -28.16 12.40 8.78
CA TRP A 376 -28.11 11.13 8.06
C TRP A 376 -29.27 10.25 8.49
N HIS A 377 -29.68 9.36 7.59
CA HIS A 377 -30.71 8.37 7.89
C HIS A 377 -30.50 7.09 7.07
N LEU A 378 -31.21 6.04 7.47
CA LEU A 378 -31.22 4.77 6.77
C LEU A 378 -32.57 4.52 6.10
N GLU A 379 -32.51 3.85 4.97
CA GLU A 379 -33.66 3.38 4.22
C GLU A 379 -33.46 1.91 3.86
N TYR A 380 -34.56 1.17 3.73
CA TYR A 380 -34.53 -0.20 3.24
C TYR A 380 -35.30 -0.29 1.93
N TRP A 381 -34.87 -1.22 1.07
CA TRP A 381 -35.63 -1.53 -0.13
C TRP A 381 -36.83 -2.41 0.21
N SER A 382 -38.03 -1.96 -0.14
CA SER A 382 -39.25 -2.76 -0.09
C SER A 382 -39.42 -3.52 -1.40
N ASP A 383 -39.27 -4.85 -1.36
CA ASP A 383 -39.48 -5.71 -2.54
C ASP A 383 -40.93 -5.67 -3.04
N SER A 384 -41.91 -5.49 -2.14
CA SER A 384 -43.34 -5.42 -2.52
C SER A 384 -43.67 -4.13 -3.26
N ASP A 385 -43.15 -3.01 -2.76
CA ASP A 385 -43.49 -1.68 -3.24
C ASP A 385 -42.51 -1.17 -4.29
N ARG A 386 -41.39 -1.89 -4.49
CA ARG A 386 -40.27 -1.52 -5.35
C ARG A 386 -39.80 -0.07 -5.13
N LYS A 387 -39.65 0.30 -3.86
CA LYS A 387 -39.22 1.63 -3.45
C LYS A 387 -38.33 1.59 -2.21
N TRP A 388 -37.54 2.64 -2.04
CA TRP A 388 -36.85 2.93 -0.81
C TRP A 388 -37.83 3.46 0.25
N THR A 389 -37.82 2.84 1.41
CA THR A 389 -38.66 3.22 2.55
C THR A 389 -37.76 3.66 3.72
N PRO A 390 -37.98 4.84 4.31
CA PRO A 390 -37.25 5.28 5.50
C PRO A 390 -37.40 4.30 6.66
N ILE A 391 -36.28 4.01 7.33
CA ILE A 391 -36.27 3.28 8.58
C ILE A 391 -36.59 4.28 9.70
N ALA A 392 -37.74 4.09 10.36
CA ALA A 392 -38.14 4.88 11.51
C ALA A 392 -37.21 4.58 12.71
N ALA A 393 -36.34 5.54 13.03
CA ALA A 393 -35.40 5.46 14.14
C ALA A 393 -35.04 6.88 14.61
N GLN A 394 -34.41 6.96 15.79
CA GLN A 394 -33.73 8.18 16.21
C GLN A 394 -32.29 8.16 15.67
N TYR A 395 -31.96 9.10 14.79
CA TYR A 395 -30.61 9.25 14.24
C TYR A 395 -29.83 10.27 15.07
N PRO A 396 -28.65 9.91 15.61
CA PRO A 396 -27.83 10.85 16.35
C PRO A 396 -27.19 11.88 15.42
N THR A 397 -26.87 13.06 15.96
CA THR A 397 -25.95 13.99 15.30
C THR A 397 -24.63 13.28 15.05
N ALA A 398 -24.14 13.35 13.81
CA ALA A 398 -22.93 12.65 13.41
C ALA A 398 -21.71 13.19 14.19
N THR A 399 -21.02 12.27 14.85
CA THR A 399 -19.75 12.53 15.54
C THR A 399 -18.62 11.82 14.79
N LEU A 400 -17.52 12.53 14.57
CA LEU A 400 -16.33 11.97 13.93
C LEU A 400 -15.59 11.03 14.88
N ASN A 401 -14.88 10.05 14.31
CA ASN A 401 -13.93 9.19 15.02
C ASN A 401 -14.56 8.39 16.18
N THR A 402 -15.82 8.00 16.01
CA THR A 402 -16.54 7.07 16.87
C THR A 402 -17.66 6.41 16.07
N PHE A 403 -18.16 5.27 16.53
CA PHE A 403 -19.38 4.69 15.99
C PHE A 403 -20.59 5.55 16.36
N ASN A 404 -21.44 5.78 15.36
CA ASN A 404 -22.74 6.44 15.49
C ASN A 404 -23.80 5.35 15.38
N ASP A 405 -24.26 4.84 16.53
CA ASP A 405 -25.19 3.71 16.60
C ASP A 405 -26.66 4.12 16.40
N VAL A 406 -27.40 3.27 15.68
CA VAL A 406 -28.85 3.38 15.50
C VAL A 406 -29.48 2.01 15.70
N ALA A 407 -30.54 1.96 16.52
CA ALA A 407 -31.38 0.79 16.70
C ALA A 407 -32.78 1.07 16.12
N PHE A 408 -33.41 0.04 15.57
CA PHE A 408 -34.74 0.14 14.94
C PHE A 408 -35.49 -1.18 14.98
N GLU A 409 -36.81 -1.12 14.77
CA GLU A 409 -37.65 -2.30 14.59
C GLU A 409 -37.14 -3.17 13.44
N THR A 410 -37.23 -4.49 13.59
CA THR A 410 -36.59 -5.41 12.62
C THR A 410 -37.20 -5.25 11.23
N VAL A 411 -36.39 -4.85 10.25
CA VAL A 411 -36.75 -4.83 8.84
C VAL A 411 -36.18 -6.05 8.13
N THR A 412 -36.88 -6.56 7.11
CA THR A 412 -36.35 -7.59 6.21
C THR A 412 -36.14 -6.97 4.84
N THR A 413 -34.90 -6.97 4.35
CA THR A 413 -34.56 -6.38 3.06
C THR A 413 -33.32 -7.03 2.47
N ARG A 414 -33.18 -6.94 1.15
CA ARG A 414 -31.94 -7.27 0.42
C ARG A 414 -31.04 -6.04 0.20
N CYS A 415 -31.52 -4.83 0.49
CA CYS A 415 -30.75 -3.61 0.31
C CYS A 415 -30.98 -2.60 1.43
N LEU A 416 -29.89 -2.07 1.96
CA LEU A 416 -29.88 -1.01 2.97
C LEU A 416 -29.18 0.21 2.37
N ARG A 417 -29.77 1.40 2.50
CA ARG A 417 -29.20 2.66 2.00
C ARG A 417 -28.94 3.61 3.16
N ALA A 418 -27.72 4.12 3.26
CA ALA A 418 -27.40 5.26 4.10
C ALA A 418 -27.43 6.53 3.25
N VAL A 419 -28.19 7.53 3.70
CA VAL A 419 -28.32 8.82 3.03
C VAL A 419 -27.71 9.88 3.93
N PHE A 420 -26.89 10.75 3.36
CA PHE A 420 -26.14 11.78 4.07
C PHE A 420 -26.49 13.15 3.54
N GLU A 421 -26.97 14.04 4.41
CA GLU A 421 -27.02 15.47 4.13
C GLU A 421 -25.66 16.09 4.47
N ALA A 422 -25.01 16.66 3.46
CA ALA A 422 -23.70 17.25 3.62
C ALA A 422 -23.71 18.43 4.60
N SER A 423 -22.62 18.58 5.35
CA SER A 423 -22.36 19.80 6.12
C SER A 423 -22.22 21.00 5.16
N THR A 424 -22.61 22.20 5.62
CA THR A 424 -22.60 23.41 4.80
C THR A 424 -22.38 24.66 5.64
N ASP A 425 -21.66 25.62 5.06
CA ASP A 425 -21.51 26.99 5.56
C ASP A 425 -22.57 27.95 4.99
N GLY A 426 -23.54 27.42 4.23
CA GLY A 426 -24.57 28.17 3.51
C GLY A 426 -24.19 28.57 2.09
N LYS A 427 -22.95 28.29 1.64
CA LYS A 427 -22.47 28.58 0.27
C LYS A 427 -22.08 27.31 -0.47
N THR A 428 -21.31 26.44 0.17
CA THR A 428 -20.84 25.17 -0.40
C THR A 428 -21.13 24.01 0.55
N TYR A 429 -20.89 22.79 0.07
CA TYR A 429 -21.09 21.57 0.83
C TYR A 429 -19.75 20.86 1.04
N ALA A 430 -19.49 20.45 2.28
CA ALA A 430 -18.36 19.58 2.59
C ALA A 430 -18.64 18.14 2.12
N ALA A 431 -17.58 17.38 1.92
CA ALA A 431 -17.68 15.96 1.64
C ALA A 431 -18.00 15.16 2.92
N VAL A 432 -18.45 13.92 2.72
CA VAL A 432 -18.66 12.93 3.78
C VAL A 432 -17.66 11.79 3.58
N ALA A 433 -17.13 11.26 4.68
CA ALA A 433 -16.28 10.07 4.66
C ALA A 433 -16.55 9.18 5.87
N ALA A 434 -16.25 7.89 5.71
CA ALA A 434 -16.36 6.91 6.78
C ALA A 434 -15.26 5.86 6.64
N GLN A 435 -14.81 5.36 7.79
CA GLN A 435 -13.89 4.22 7.86
C GLN A 435 -14.63 2.89 7.86
N GLU A 436 -15.88 2.84 8.36
CA GLU A 436 -16.65 1.59 8.46
C GLU A 436 -18.15 1.92 8.54
N TRP A 437 -18.98 1.05 7.97
CA TRP A 437 -20.42 1.01 8.13
C TRP A 437 -20.88 -0.44 8.40
N GLU A 438 -21.45 -0.67 9.57
CA GLU A 438 -21.96 -1.98 9.94
C GLU A 438 -23.47 -2.05 9.83
N ALA A 439 -23.97 -3.17 9.29
CA ALA A 439 -25.38 -3.53 9.22
C ALA A 439 -25.66 -4.70 10.18
N LEU A 440 -26.48 -4.49 11.22
CA LEU A 440 -26.57 -5.40 12.37
C LEU A 440 -27.77 -6.34 12.28
N TYR A 441 -27.49 -7.64 12.20
CA TYR A 441 -28.45 -8.73 12.36
C TYR A 441 -28.98 -8.79 13.81
N PRO A 442 -30.21 -9.27 14.06
CA PRO A 442 -30.76 -9.37 15.41
C PRO A 442 -29.97 -10.22 16.41
N LYS A 443 -29.12 -11.13 15.92
CA LYS A 443 -28.26 -12.00 16.74
C LYS A 443 -26.92 -12.27 16.05
N PRO A 444 -25.87 -12.70 16.76
CA PRO A 444 -24.63 -13.10 16.11
C PRO A 444 -24.81 -14.31 15.19
N VAL A 445 -24.20 -14.27 14.00
CA VAL A 445 -24.16 -15.36 13.01
C VAL A 445 -22.79 -15.42 12.34
N LEU A 446 -22.44 -16.57 11.75
CA LEU A 446 -21.27 -16.64 10.87
C LEU A 446 -21.55 -15.86 9.59
N VAL A 447 -20.54 -15.12 9.12
CA VAL A 447 -20.63 -14.27 7.94
C VAL A 447 -19.48 -14.64 7.01
N GLU A 448 -19.83 -14.93 5.76
CA GLU A 448 -18.88 -15.09 4.66
C GLU A 448 -18.83 -13.77 3.89
N ALA A 449 -17.62 -13.30 3.57
CA ALA A 449 -17.46 -12.06 2.82
C ALA A 449 -17.96 -12.23 1.37
N ALA A 450 -18.47 -11.16 0.77
CA ALA A 450 -18.92 -11.20 -0.62
C ALA A 450 -17.74 -11.50 -1.57
N ASP A 451 -17.98 -12.32 -2.59
CA ASP A 451 -17.02 -12.47 -3.70
C ASP A 451 -16.97 -11.16 -4.49
N THR A 452 -15.83 -10.49 -4.39
CA THR A 452 -15.63 -9.17 -4.97
C THR A 452 -15.38 -9.18 -6.47
N ASN A 453 -15.21 -10.36 -7.08
CA ASN A 453 -15.12 -10.50 -8.54
C ASN A 453 -16.49 -10.42 -9.21
N ILE A 454 -17.57 -10.63 -8.45
CA ILE A 454 -18.92 -10.47 -8.94
C ILE A 454 -19.30 -9.00 -8.72
N PRO A 455 -19.89 -8.29 -9.70
CA PRO A 455 -20.30 -6.89 -9.53
C PRO A 455 -21.59 -6.76 -8.70
N ALA A 456 -21.86 -5.55 -8.20
CA ALA A 456 -23.16 -5.17 -7.64
C ALA A 456 -24.30 -5.43 -8.64
N SER A 457 -25.45 -5.91 -8.14
CA SER A 457 -26.62 -6.14 -8.98
C SER A 457 -27.33 -4.81 -9.28
N ALA A 458 -28.03 -4.71 -10.42
CA ALA A 458 -28.96 -3.62 -10.67
C ALA A 458 -30.20 -3.64 -9.74
N THR A 459 -30.31 -4.67 -8.89
CA THR A 459 -31.39 -4.79 -7.90
C THR A 459 -31.32 -3.65 -6.87
N CYS A 460 -32.46 -3.02 -6.58
CA CYS A 460 -32.56 -1.81 -5.74
C CYS A 460 -31.79 -0.59 -6.29
N ALA A 461 -31.48 -0.56 -7.59
CA ALA A 461 -30.92 0.63 -8.21
C ALA A 461 -31.81 1.84 -7.88
N PRO A 462 -31.23 3.00 -7.52
CA PRO A 462 -32.00 4.22 -7.38
C PRO A 462 -32.81 4.46 -8.65
N SER A 463 -34.08 4.85 -8.54
CA SER A 463 -34.76 5.47 -9.68
C SER A 463 -33.93 6.69 -10.11
N GLU A 464 -33.62 6.79 -11.40
CA GLU A 464 -32.89 7.92 -12.01
C GLU A 464 -33.40 9.29 -11.58
#